data_AF-A0A7C5CDP3-F1
#
_entry.id   AF-A0A7C5CDP3-F1
#
_cell.length_a   1.000
_cell.length_b   1.000
_cell.length_c   1.000
_cell.angle_alpha   90.00
_cell.angle_beta   90.00
_cell.angle_gamma   90.00
#
_symmetry.space_group_name_H-M   'P 1'
#
loop_
_entity.id
_entity.type
_entity.pdbx_description
1 polymer ?
#
loop_
_entity_poly.entity_id
_entity_poly.type
_entity_poly.pdbx_seq_one_letter_code
_entity_poly.pdbx_strand_id
1 'polypeptide(L)'
;MVSKDTFLDAVLPHVVFDGWSREAMQMAAAELGVTDATLAALFPRGPVDMALAYHQRGDDDMARRWRATDKAGMRYRDQIALGVRLRLEVADRELVRRGMALLALPQYAALGSAALWGTAGR
;
A
#
# COMPACT_ATOMS: atom_id res chain seq x y z
N MET A 1 5.57 -19.09 -8.83
CA MET A 1 4.38 -18.60 -8.10
C MET A 1 4.50 -17.09 -8.00
N VAL A 2 3.50 -16.33 -8.44
CA VAL A 2 3.54 -14.85 -8.40
C VAL A 2 3.46 -14.37 -6.96
N SER A 3 4.35 -13.44 -6.57
CA SER A 3 4.34 -12.84 -5.23
C SER A 3 3.35 -11.69 -5.13
N LYS A 4 2.98 -11.28 -3.91
CA LYS A 4 2.15 -10.08 -3.69
C LYS A 4 2.78 -8.83 -4.30
N ASP A 5 4.08 -8.62 -4.10
CA ASP A 5 4.77 -7.43 -4.61
C ASP A 5 4.83 -7.42 -6.13
N THR A 6 5.12 -8.58 -6.76
CA THR A 6 5.10 -8.72 -8.23
C THR A 6 3.71 -8.42 -8.80
N PHE A 7 2.65 -8.91 -8.14
CA PHE A 7 1.29 -8.60 -8.58
C PHE A 7 0.94 -7.13 -8.38
N LEU A 8 1.36 -6.54 -7.25
CA LEU A 8 1.16 -5.12 -7.00
C LEU A 8 1.83 -4.28 -8.08
N ASP A 9 3.08 -4.54 -8.42
CA ASP A 9 3.79 -3.80 -9.47
C ASP A 9 3.02 -3.80 -10.81
N ALA A 10 2.41 -4.93 -11.18
CA ALA A 10 1.60 -5.05 -12.38
C ALA A 10 0.25 -4.32 -12.28
N VAL A 11 -0.37 -4.25 -11.09
CA VAL A 11 -1.69 -3.63 -10.91
C VAL A 11 -1.61 -2.10 -10.78
N LEU A 12 -0.48 -1.54 -10.32
CA LEU A 12 -0.37 -0.09 -10.06
C LEU A 12 -0.77 0.79 -11.26
N PRO A 13 -0.35 0.52 -12.51
CA PRO A 13 -0.73 1.34 -13.67
C PRO A 13 -2.24 1.39 -13.90
N HIS A 14 -2.94 0.27 -13.64
CA HIS A 14 -4.39 0.14 -13.78
C HIS A 14 -5.15 0.88 -12.67
N VAL A 15 -4.62 0.83 -11.45
CA VAL A 15 -5.22 1.49 -10.27
C VAL A 15 -5.29 3.01 -10.43
N VAL A 16 -4.35 3.63 -11.15
CA VAL A 16 -4.37 5.08 -11.41
C VAL A 16 -5.68 5.52 -12.08
N PHE A 17 -6.23 4.69 -12.97
CA PHE A 17 -7.45 4.97 -13.72
C PHE A 17 -8.68 4.37 -13.04
N ASP A 18 -8.68 3.06 -12.82
CA ASP A 18 -9.84 2.28 -12.35
C ASP A 18 -9.94 2.18 -10.83
N GLY A 19 -8.95 2.73 -10.11
CA GLY A 19 -8.85 2.62 -8.66
C GLY A 19 -8.49 1.20 -8.20
N TRP A 20 -8.54 1.00 -6.89
CA TRP A 20 -8.36 -0.32 -6.27
C TRP A 20 -9.62 -1.15 -6.47
N SER A 21 -9.78 -1.70 -7.68
CA SER A 21 -11.01 -2.32 -8.17
C SER A 21 -10.79 -3.76 -8.66
N ARG A 22 -11.89 -4.47 -8.91
CA ARG A 22 -11.83 -5.84 -9.44
C ARG A 22 -11.37 -5.82 -10.89
N GLU A 23 -11.74 -4.78 -11.61
CA GLU A 23 -11.36 -4.51 -13.00
C GLU A 23 -9.85 -4.37 -13.10
N ALA A 24 -9.23 -3.50 -12.29
CA ALA A 24 -7.77 -3.35 -12.24
C ALA A 24 -7.07 -4.68 -11.89
N MET A 25 -7.60 -5.41 -10.91
CA MET A 25 -7.09 -6.73 -10.53
C MET A 25 -7.12 -7.73 -11.69
N GLN A 26 -8.22 -7.78 -12.45
CA GLN A 26 -8.36 -8.72 -13.57
C GLN A 26 -7.48 -8.36 -14.77
N MET A 27 -7.24 -7.07 -15.03
CA MET A 27 -6.29 -6.64 -16.05
C MET A 27 -4.86 -7.10 -15.73
N ALA A 28 -4.38 -6.85 -14.50
CA ALA A 28 -3.08 -7.32 -14.06
C ALA A 28 -2.98 -8.86 -14.03
N ALA A 29 -4.08 -9.55 -13.69
CA ALA A 29 -4.13 -11.01 -13.72
C ALA A 29 -4.01 -11.56 -15.14
N ALA A 30 -4.68 -10.95 -16.11
CA ALA A 30 -4.58 -11.33 -17.52
C ALA A 30 -3.16 -11.10 -18.07
N GLU A 31 -2.52 -9.98 -17.71
CA GLU A 31 -1.14 -9.66 -18.09
C GLU A 31 -0.13 -10.66 -17.52
N LEU A 32 -0.33 -11.08 -16.26
CA LEU A 32 0.57 -12.00 -15.56
C LEU A 32 0.21 -13.49 -15.75
N GLY A 33 -0.89 -13.80 -16.46
CA GLY A 33 -1.39 -15.18 -16.59
C GLY A 33 -1.77 -15.82 -15.25
N VAL A 34 -2.28 -15.02 -14.30
CA VAL A 34 -2.62 -15.46 -12.94
C VAL A 34 -4.08 -15.93 -12.89
N THR A 35 -4.30 -17.09 -12.27
CA THR A 35 -5.65 -17.66 -12.11
C THR A 35 -6.43 -17.00 -10.97
N ASP A 36 -7.77 -17.03 -11.03
CA ASP A 36 -8.64 -16.56 -9.95
C ASP A 36 -8.35 -17.26 -8.61
N ALA A 37 -8.00 -18.56 -8.65
CA ALA A 37 -7.60 -19.30 -7.44
C ALA A 37 -6.34 -18.70 -6.79
N THR A 38 -5.39 -18.24 -7.60
CA THR A 38 -4.18 -17.56 -7.10
C THR A 38 -4.52 -16.16 -6.59
N LEU A 39 -5.41 -15.43 -7.26
CA LEU A 39 -5.89 -14.13 -6.77
C LEU A 39 -6.57 -14.26 -5.40
N ALA A 40 -7.45 -15.25 -5.23
CA ALA A 40 -8.13 -15.51 -3.97
C ALA A 40 -7.14 -15.89 -2.85
N ALA A 41 -6.05 -16.59 -3.19
CA ALA A 41 -4.99 -16.91 -2.23
C ALA A 41 -4.14 -15.69 -1.84
N LEU A 42 -3.83 -14.80 -2.79
CA LEU A 42 -3.05 -13.59 -2.53
C LEU A 42 -3.89 -12.50 -1.84
N PHE A 43 -5.11 -12.29 -2.29
CA PHE A 43 -6.00 -11.20 -1.90
C PHE A 43 -7.40 -11.73 -1.58
N PRO A 44 -7.61 -12.40 -0.43
CA PRO A 44 -8.88 -13.04 -0.06
C PRO A 44 -10.10 -12.10 -0.07
N ARG A 45 -9.91 -10.83 0.26
CA ARG A 45 -10.96 -9.78 0.24
C ARG A 45 -10.94 -8.98 -1.07
N GLY A 46 -10.14 -9.39 -2.04
CA GLY A 46 -10.02 -8.77 -3.35
C GLY A 46 -9.30 -7.42 -3.30
N PRO A 47 -9.79 -6.39 -3.99
CA PRO A 47 -9.05 -5.15 -4.21
C PRO A 47 -8.66 -4.37 -2.94
N VAL A 48 -9.44 -4.48 -1.86
CA VAL A 48 -9.07 -3.85 -0.58
C VAL A 48 -7.78 -4.45 -0.02
N ASP A 49 -7.51 -5.74 -0.23
CA ASP A 49 -6.26 -6.36 0.19
C ASP A 49 -5.07 -5.88 -0.67
N MET A 50 -5.30 -5.53 -1.94
CA MET A 50 -4.25 -4.91 -2.77
C MET A 50 -3.91 -3.52 -2.22
N ALA A 51 -4.91 -2.71 -1.91
CA ALA A 51 -4.72 -1.36 -1.34
C ALA A 51 -3.97 -1.42 0.00
N LEU A 52 -4.36 -2.36 0.87
CA LEU A 52 -3.69 -2.59 2.16
C LEU A 52 -2.26 -3.13 1.98
N ALA A 53 -2.02 -4.00 1.01
CA ALA A 53 -0.69 -4.51 0.71
C ALA A 53 0.23 -3.41 0.16
N TYR A 54 -0.28 -2.52 -0.68
CA TYR A 54 0.46 -1.34 -1.14
C TYR A 54 0.78 -0.37 0.00
N HIS A 55 -0.19 -0.10 0.89
CA HIS A 55 0.04 0.69 2.11
C HIS A 55 1.16 0.08 2.96
N GLN A 56 1.09 -1.24 3.18
CA GLN A 56 2.07 -2.00 3.95
C GLN A 56 3.47 -1.95 3.32
N ARG A 57 3.57 -2.09 2.00
CA ARG A 57 4.85 -1.95 1.27
C ARG A 57 5.46 -0.55 1.47
N GLY A 58 4.62 0.49 1.47
CA GLY A 58 5.05 1.86 1.77
C GLY A 58 5.55 2.03 3.21
N ASP A 59 4.88 1.41 4.17
CA ASP A 59 5.33 1.39 5.58
C ASP A 59 6.69 0.70 5.72
N ASP A 60 6.88 -0.43 5.03
CA ASP A 60 8.14 -1.16 5.08
C ASP A 60 9.28 -0.38 4.41
N ASP A 61 9.03 0.35 3.31
CA ASP A 61 10.05 1.23 2.71
C ASP A 61 10.39 2.42 3.59
N MET A 62 9.40 3.06 4.20
CA MET A 62 9.60 4.13 5.16
C MET A 62 10.46 3.67 6.35
N ALA A 63 10.16 2.49 6.92
CA ALA A 63 10.92 1.93 8.02
C ALA A 63 12.37 1.57 7.61
N ARG A 64 12.57 1.07 6.38
CA ARG A 64 13.93 0.85 5.82
C ARG A 64 14.71 2.16 5.72
N ARG A 65 14.14 3.21 5.12
CA ARG A 65 14.78 4.53 5.00
C ARG A 65 15.05 5.18 6.35
N TRP A 66 14.10 5.03 7.29
CA TRP A 66 14.26 5.50 8.66
C TRP A 66 15.47 4.88 9.35
N ARG A 67 15.62 3.54 9.25
CA ARG A 67 16.76 2.82 9.83
C ARG A 67 18.09 3.18 9.17
N ALA A 68 18.09 3.45 7.87
CA ALA A 68 19.29 3.83 7.12
C ALA A 68 19.73 5.29 7.36
N THR A 69 18.82 6.16 7.84
CA THR A 69 19.12 7.58 8.06
C THR A 69 19.82 7.78 9.41
N ASP A 70 20.98 8.44 9.40
CA ASP A 70 21.61 8.92 10.63
C ASP A 70 20.76 10.03 11.25
N LYS A 71 20.43 9.86 12.52
CA LYS A 71 19.59 10.78 13.31
C LYS A 71 20.34 11.32 14.52
N ALA A 72 21.65 11.06 14.64
CA ALA A 72 22.47 11.55 15.72
C ALA A 72 22.38 13.08 15.82
N GLY A 73 22.13 13.60 17.02
CA GLY A 73 22.00 15.04 17.26
C GLY A 73 20.68 15.67 16.81
N MET A 74 19.76 14.95 16.16
CA MET A 74 18.44 15.48 15.81
C MET A 74 17.54 15.62 17.04
N ARG A 75 16.82 16.74 17.15
CA ARG A 75 15.74 16.89 18.15
C ARG A 75 14.59 15.96 17.82
N TYR A 76 13.87 15.47 18.83
CA TYR A 76 12.73 14.56 18.62
C TYR A 76 11.68 15.08 17.64
N ARG A 77 11.34 16.38 17.68
CA ARG A 77 10.39 16.98 16.71
C ARG A 77 10.89 16.88 15.26
N ASP A 78 12.20 17.00 15.05
CA ASP A 78 12.82 16.95 13.73
C ASP A 78 12.85 15.49 13.24
N GLN A 79 13.04 14.54 14.16
CA GLN A 79 12.89 13.10 13.89
C GLN A 79 11.44 12.75 13.52
N ILE A 80 10.43 13.27 14.23
CA ILE A 80 9.02 13.05 13.88
C ILE A 80 8.72 13.59 12.47
N ALA A 81 9.15 14.83 12.19
CA ALA A 81 8.97 15.43 10.87
C ALA A 81 9.67 14.64 9.77
N LEU A 82 10.85 14.07 10.04
CA LEU A 82 11.53 13.16 9.13
C LEU A 82 10.72 11.88 8.88
N GLY A 83 10.19 11.24 9.91
CA GLY A 83 9.40 10.02 9.77
C GLY A 83 8.16 10.23 8.89
N VAL A 84 7.42 11.32 9.15
CA VAL A 84 6.27 11.71 8.33
C VAL A 84 6.70 11.97 6.88
N ARG A 85 7.79 12.72 6.66
CA ARG A 85 8.30 13.03 5.32
C ARG A 85 8.69 11.77 4.56
N LEU A 86 9.46 10.87 5.17
CA LEU A 86 9.84 9.60 4.56
C LEU A 86 8.61 8.80 4.14
N ARG A 87 7.55 8.76 4.97
CA ARG A 87 6.32 8.03 4.61
C ARG A 87 5.59 8.64 3.41
N LEU A 88 5.61 9.95 3.27
CA LEU A 88 4.99 10.66 2.16
C LEU A 88 5.80 10.49 0.87
N GLU A 89 7.13 10.51 0.95
CA GLU A 89 8.03 10.41 -0.21
C GLU A 89 8.04 9.01 -0.87
N VAL A 90 7.76 7.95 -0.11
CA VAL A 90 7.70 6.58 -0.65
C VAL A 90 6.39 6.26 -1.37
N ALA A 91 5.38 7.12 -1.25
CA ALA A 91 4.04 6.84 -1.73
C ALA A 91 3.73 7.63 -3.00
N ASP A 92 3.12 6.97 -3.98
CA ASP A 92 2.43 7.69 -5.05
C ASP A 92 1.13 8.31 -4.52
N ARG A 93 1.01 9.64 -4.71
CA ARG A 93 -0.12 10.44 -4.22
C ARG A 93 -1.46 9.96 -4.76
N GLU A 94 -1.52 9.59 -6.04
CA GLU A 94 -2.76 9.19 -6.69
C GLU A 94 -3.20 7.80 -6.21
N LEU A 95 -2.27 6.85 -6.10
CA LEU A 95 -2.55 5.52 -5.57
C LEU A 95 -3.07 5.58 -4.12
N VAL A 96 -2.46 6.43 -3.28
CA VAL A 96 -2.93 6.68 -1.91
C VAL A 96 -4.31 7.33 -1.90
N ARG A 97 -4.56 8.33 -2.75
CA ARG A 97 -5.86 8.99 -2.83
C ARG A 97 -6.98 8.02 -3.20
N ARG A 98 -6.74 7.14 -4.19
CA ARG A 98 -7.66 6.05 -4.57
C ARG A 98 -7.87 5.08 -3.43
N GLY A 99 -6.81 4.73 -2.70
CA GLY A 99 -6.86 3.82 -1.54
C GLY A 99 -7.69 4.40 -0.40
N MET A 100 -7.51 5.68 -0.08
CA MET A 100 -8.28 6.38 0.95
C MET A 100 -9.77 6.45 0.60
N ALA A 101 -10.12 6.69 -0.67
CA ALA A 101 -11.51 6.67 -1.10
C ALA A 101 -12.17 5.30 -0.89
N LEU A 102 -11.46 4.21 -1.21
CA LEU A 102 -11.94 2.85 -0.95
C LEU A 102 -12.09 2.57 0.55
N LEU A 103 -11.07 2.92 1.35
CA LEU A 103 -11.02 2.64 2.78
C LEU A 103 -11.99 3.52 3.60
N ALA A 104 -12.48 4.62 3.03
CA ALA A 104 -13.52 5.46 3.64
C ALA A 104 -14.92 4.81 3.58
N LEU A 105 -15.13 3.77 2.78
CA LEU A 105 -16.40 3.05 2.75
C LEU A 105 -16.66 2.37 4.11
N PRO A 106 -17.91 2.37 4.62
CA PRO A 106 -18.21 1.89 5.97
C PRO A 106 -17.71 0.47 6.28
N GLN A 107 -17.78 -0.45 5.32
CA GLN A 107 -17.32 -1.82 5.46
C GLN A 107 -15.79 -1.96 5.57
N TYR A 108 -15.03 -0.93 5.19
CA TYR A 108 -13.57 -0.92 5.21
C TYR A 108 -12.96 0.11 6.17
N ALA A 109 -13.77 0.97 6.78
CA ALA A 109 -13.31 2.03 7.68
C ALA A 109 -12.37 1.51 8.79
N ALA A 110 -12.74 0.40 9.44
CA ALA A 110 -11.90 -0.21 10.48
C ALA A 110 -10.55 -0.69 9.95
N LEU A 111 -10.50 -1.21 8.71
CA LEU A 111 -9.25 -1.64 8.08
C LEU A 111 -8.36 -0.44 7.75
N GLY A 112 -8.95 0.65 7.25
CA GLY A 112 -8.21 1.88 6.96
C GLY A 112 -7.60 2.49 8.23
N SER A 113 -8.37 2.58 9.30
CA SER A 113 -7.87 3.08 10.60
C SER A 113 -6.77 2.17 11.17
N ALA A 114 -6.93 0.84 11.09
CA ALA A 114 -5.93 -0.10 11.55
C ALA A 114 -4.63 -0.01 10.74
N ALA A 115 -4.71 0.14 9.42
CA ALA A 115 -3.54 0.32 8.55
C ALA A 115 -2.79 1.61 8.88
N LEU A 116 -3.51 2.72 9.07
CA LEU A 116 -2.91 4.00 9.47
C LEU A 116 -2.22 3.91 10.83
N TRP A 117 -2.89 3.32 11.83
CA TRP A 117 -2.28 3.15 13.15
C TRP A 117 -1.07 2.20 13.12
N GLY A 118 -1.14 1.14 12.29
CA GLY A 118 -0.05 0.21 12.07
C GLY A 118 1.24 0.90 11.62
N THR A 119 1.16 1.97 10.82
CA THR A 119 2.31 2.76 10.39
C THR A 119 3.11 3.35 11.56
N ALA A 120 2.44 3.75 12.65
CA ALA A 120 3.10 4.30 13.83
C ALA A 120 3.90 3.26 14.62
N GLY A 121 3.64 1.96 14.42
CA GLY A 121 4.32 0.85 15.09
C GLY A 121 5.43 0.18 14.27
N ARG A 122 5.85 0.76 13.14
CA ARG A 122 6.82 0.20 12.18
C ARG A 122 8.28 0.52 12.51
#